data_AF-A0A8T5UKZ5-F1
#
_entry.id   AF-A0A8T5UKZ5-F1
#
_cell.length_a   1.000
_cell.length_b   1.000
_cell.length_c   1.000
_cell.angle_alpha   90.00
_cell.angle_beta   90.00
_cell.angle_gamma   90.00
#
_symmetry.space_group_name_H-M   'P 1'
#
loop_
_entity.id
_entity.type
_entity.pdbx_description
1 polymer ?
#
loop_
_entity_poly.entity_id
_entity_poly.type
_entity_poly.pdbx_seq_one_letter_code
_entity_poly.pdbx_strand_id
1 'polypeptide(L)'
;MTKFSFFSKKLCLPAGVIKALELIRDHRKPLKTSKRQAIAVIINCGFPETQHNVVAAAICKIFARDVGFEWKGALTLGMGSAFGRKTLEERGGMVRNVIKGFDIAAAALTKGEMIPEEAIELVGKKFMPYSLYTKMVNLFWNLRAKKFDARKKIKDRPYL
;
A
#
# COMPACT_ATOMS: atom_id res chain seq x y z
N MET A 1 -1.62 12.58 -16.34
CA MET A 1 -1.97 11.80 -15.13
C MET A 1 -0.73 11.68 -14.26
N THR A 2 -0.69 12.33 -13.10
CA THR A 2 0.49 12.26 -12.21
C THR A 2 0.35 11.01 -11.35
N LYS A 3 1.21 10.01 -11.57
CA LYS A 3 1.21 8.75 -10.80
C LYS A 3 2.03 8.94 -9.53
N PHE A 4 1.43 8.66 -8.38
CA PHE A 4 2.14 8.61 -7.10
C PHE A 4 2.04 7.19 -6.52
N SER A 5 3.20 6.57 -6.27
CA SER A 5 3.31 5.27 -5.61
C SER A 5 4.09 5.47 -4.31
N PHE A 6 3.51 5.05 -3.18
CA PHE A 6 4.12 5.28 -1.87
C PHE A 6 4.14 4.00 -1.03
N PHE A 7 5.23 3.85 -0.28
CA PHE A 7 5.50 2.68 0.56
C PHE A 7 5.17 3.00 2.03
N SER A 8 4.20 2.32 2.64
CA SER A 8 3.82 2.59 4.03
C SER A 8 4.64 1.74 5.01
N LYS A 9 5.46 2.39 5.86
CA LYS A 9 6.23 1.72 6.95
C LYS A 9 5.49 1.68 8.30
N LYS A 10 4.43 2.48 8.47
CA LYS A 10 3.51 2.49 9.64
C LYS A 10 2.06 2.64 9.12
N LEU A 11 1.05 2.61 10.00
CA LEU A 11 -0.39 2.80 9.71
C LEU A 11 -0.76 4.12 8.97
N CYS A 12 0.23 4.92 8.55
CA CYS A 12 0.09 6.24 7.96
C CYS A 12 1.17 6.46 6.89
N LEU A 13 0.96 7.47 6.04
CA LEU A 13 1.91 7.89 5.01
C LEU A 13 3.29 8.23 5.63
N PRO A 14 4.40 7.92 4.93
CA PRO A 14 5.72 8.35 5.36
C PRO A 14 5.81 9.87 5.47
N ALA A 15 6.61 10.37 6.42
CA ALA A 15 6.76 11.81 6.67
C ALA A 15 7.12 12.61 5.41
N GLY A 16 8.01 12.08 4.56
CA GLY A 16 8.37 12.73 3.30
C GLY A 16 7.20 12.86 2.32
N VAL A 17 6.27 11.89 2.32
CA VAL A 17 5.05 11.94 1.50
C VAL A 17 4.11 13.00 2.02
N ILE A 18 3.89 13.05 3.34
CA ILE A 18 3.08 14.09 3.98
C ILE A 18 3.62 15.46 3.63
N LYS A 19 4.95 15.66 3.77
CA LYS A 19 5.59 16.93 3.43
C LYS A 19 5.41 17.31 1.96
N ALA A 20 5.49 16.34 1.04
CA ALA A 20 5.23 16.59 -0.37
C ALA A 20 3.78 17.02 -0.64
N LEU A 21 2.80 16.37 0.00
CA LEU A 21 1.39 16.75 -0.11
C LEU A 21 1.14 18.17 0.41
N GLU A 22 1.73 18.53 1.55
CA GLU A 22 1.65 19.89 2.10
C GLU A 22 2.22 20.94 1.14
N LEU A 23 3.41 20.69 0.58
CA LEU A 23 4.03 21.59 -0.39
C LEU A 23 3.19 21.76 -1.66
N ILE A 24 2.62 20.67 -2.18
CA ILE A 24 1.73 20.72 -3.35
C ILE A 24 0.49 21.54 -3.04
N ARG A 25 -0.14 21.33 -1.87
CA ARG A 25 -1.30 22.10 -1.43
C ARG A 25 -0.98 23.59 -1.35
N ASP A 26 0.12 23.95 -0.69
CA ASP A 26 0.47 25.36 -0.47
C ASP A 26 0.81 26.07 -1.79
N HIS A 27 1.45 25.37 -2.73
CA HIS A 27 1.69 25.90 -4.07
C HIS A 27 0.41 26.02 -4.92
N ARG A 28 -0.58 25.17 -4.69
CA ARG A 28 -1.87 25.17 -5.41
C ARG A 28 -2.82 26.26 -4.96
N LYS A 29 -2.84 26.60 -3.66
CA LYS A 29 -3.74 27.62 -3.09
C LYS A 29 -3.79 28.96 -3.87
N PRO A 30 -2.65 29.56 -4.28
CA PRO A 30 -2.68 30.82 -5.03
C PRO A 30 -3.01 30.66 -6.52
N LEU A 31 -2.98 29.43 -7.07
CA LEU A 31 -3.15 29.18 -8.49
C LEU A 31 -4.60 28.88 -8.85
N LYS A 32 -5.26 29.76 -9.61
CA LYS A 32 -6.52 29.45 -10.31
C LYS A 32 -6.22 28.55 -11.51
N THR A 33 -5.91 27.27 -11.26
CA THR A 33 -5.56 26.36 -12.36
C THR A 33 -6.81 25.90 -13.11
N SER A 34 -6.84 26.07 -14.43
CA SER A 34 -7.95 25.64 -15.31
C SER A 34 -7.92 24.14 -15.65
N LYS A 35 -6.79 23.45 -15.44
CA LYS A 35 -6.64 22.04 -15.80
C LYS A 35 -7.17 21.14 -14.69
N ARG A 36 -8.25 20.40 -14.98
CA ARG A 36 -8.76 19.30 -14.14
C ARG A 36 -7.69 18.23 -14.00
N GLN A 37 -7.15 18.09 -12.79
CA GLN A 37 -6.22 17.02 -12.44
C GLN A 37 -6.94 15.95 -11.63
N ALA A 38 -6.45 14.73 -11.75
CA ALA A 38 -6.99 13.57 -11.08
C ALA A 38 -5.87 12.82 -10.35
N ILE A 39 -6.21 12.15 -9.26
CA ILE A 39 -5.29 11.37 -8.43
C ILE A 39 -5.86 9.97 -8.16
N ALA A 40 -4.99 8.98 -8.34
CA ALA A 40 -5.17 7.61 -7.87
C ALA A 40 -3.94 7.24 -7.04
N VAL A 41 -4.10 6.34 -6.07
CA VAL A 41 -2.99 5.92 -5.19
C VAL A 41 -2.87 4.41 -5.13
N ILE A 42 -1.63 3.94 -5.02
CA ILE A 42 -1.29 2.55 -4.71
C ILE A 42 -0.56 2.57 -3.38
N ILE A 43 -1.07 1.80 -2.41
CA ILE A 43 -0.57 1.78 -1.03
C ILE A 43 -0.31 0.34 -0.63
N ASN A 44 0.87 0.08 -0.06
CA ASN A 44 1.20 -1.22 0.50
C ASN A 44 1.67 -1.16 1.96
N CYS A 45 1.56 -2.28 2.66
CA CYS A 45 2.10 -2.45 4.02
C CYS A 45 2.81 -3.81 4.18
N GLY A 46 3.57 -3.98 5.26
CA GLY A 46 4.24 -5.25 5.59
C GLY A 46 3.32 -6.33 6.17
N PHE A 47 2.07 -5.98 6.51
CA PHE A 47 1.09 -6.89 7.12
C PHE A 47 0.23 -7.57 6.06
N PRO A 48 -0.32 -8.77 6.34
CA PRO A 48 -1.20 -9.44 5.39
C PRO A 48 -2.55 -8.76 5.18
N GLU A 49 -3.00 -7.95 6.14
CA GLU A 49 -4.26 -7.20 6.06
C GLU A 49 -4.07 -5.85 5.35
N THR A 50 -4.97 -5.57 4.40
CA THR A 50 -5.08 -4.27 3.74
C THR A 50 -5.68 -3.18 4.63
N GLN A 51 -6.34 -3.55 5.73
CA GLN A 51 -6.97 -2.61 6.68
C GLN A 51 -5.97 -1.59 7.23
N HIS A 52 -4.69 -1.97 7.35
CA HIS A 52 -3.62 -1.06 7.77
C HIS A 52 -3.35 0.11 6.80
N ASN A 53 -3.88 0.05 5.58
CA ASN A 53 -3.73 1.08 4.54
C ASN A 53 -4.92 2.05 4.47
N VAL A 54 -6.02 1.79 5.20
CA VAL A 54 -7.26 2.59 5.11
C VAL A 54 -7.02 4.04 5.49
N VAL A 55 -6.27 4.29 6.57
CA VAL A 55 -5.95 5.65 7.03
C VAL A 55 -5.13 6.41 5.98
N ALA A 56 -4.13 5.76 5.38
CA ALA A 56 -3.31 6.37 4.34
C ALA A 56 -4.15 6.72 3.08
N ALA A 57 -5.07 5.84 2.67
CA ALA A 57 -5.99 6.11 1.57
C ALA A 57 -6.94 7.28 1.88
N ALA A 58 -7.45 7.35 3.11
CA ALA A 58 -8.32 8.44 3.56
C ALA A 58 -7.60 9.79 3.53
N ILE A 59 -6.34 9.85 3.99
CA ILE A 59 -5.51 11.06 3.92
C ILE A 59 -5.36 11.53 2.47
N CYS A 60 -5.05 10.62 1.54
CA CYS A 60 -4.92 10.95 0.11
C CYS A 60 -6.24 11.46 -0.49
N LYS A 61 -7.38 10.87 -0.10
CA LYS A 61 -8.71 11.32 -0.54
C LYS A 61 -9.04 12.72 -0.01
N ILE A 62 -8.72 13.00 1.26
CA ILE A 62 -8.89 14.34 1.86
C ILE A 62 -8.01 15.36 1.16
N PHE A 63 -6.74 15.02 0.91
CA PHE A 63 -5.82 15.85 0.15
C PHE A 63 -6.37 16.17 -1.25
N ALA A 64 -6.86 15.16 -1.98
CA ALA A 64 -7.44 15.35 -3.31
C ALA A 64 -8.55 16.40 -3.30
N ARG A 65 -9.47 16.30 -2.33
CA ARG A 65 -10.54 17.28 -2.14
C ARG A 65 -9.98 18.67 -1.85
N ASP A 66 -8.99 18.78 -0.96
CA ASP A 66 -8.40 20.05 -0.51
C ASP A 66 -7.72 20.82 -1.64
N VAL A 67 -7.08 20.12 -2.58
CA VAL A 67 -6.40 20.75 -3.74
C VAL A 67 -7.25 20.77 -5.02
N GLY A 68 -8.51 20.33 -4.95
CA GLY A 68 -9.43 20.30 -6.09
C GLY A 68 -9.09 19.24 -7.14
N PHE A 69 -8.42 18.15 -6.77
CA PHE A 69 -8.18 17.02 -7.64
C PHE A 69 -9.36 16.05 -7.64
N GLU A 70 -9.66 15.50 -8.81
CA GLU A 70 -10.62 14.41 -8.95
C GLU A 70 -10.03 13.12 -8.35
N TRP A 71 -10.74 12.54 -7.37
CA TRP A 71 -10.35 11.29 -6.76
C TRP A 71 -10.75 10.11 -7.65
N LYS A 72 -9.76 9.31 -8.10
CA LYS A 72 -9.99 8.14 -8.95
C LYS A 72 -9.96 6.82 -8.20
N GLY A 73 -9.53 6.79 -6.94
CA GLY A 73 -9.54 5.57 -6.12
C GLY A 73 -8.19 5.22 -5.50
N ALA A 74 -8.20 4.16 -4.68
CA ALA A 74 -7.02 3.62 -4.00
C ALA A 74 -6.95 2.11 -4.18
N LEU A 75 -5.79 1.60 -4.59
CA LEU A 75 -5.47 0.18 -4.56
C LEU A 75 -4.60 -0.10 -3.35
N THR A 76 -5.07 -0.98 -2.46
CA THR A 76 -4.38 -1.30 -1.21
C THR A 76 -3.89 -2.73 -1.20
N LEU A 77 -2.64 -2.93 -0.79
CA LEU A 77 -1.92 -4.19 -0.92
C LEU A 77 -1.31 -4.61 0.43
N GLY A 78 -1.62 -5.83 0.86
CA GLY A 78 -0.95 -6.47 1.99
C GLY A 78 0.37 -7.12 1.56
N MET A 79 1.23 -7.43 2.54
CA MET A 79 2.53 -8.10 2.35
C MET A 79 3.37 -7.49 1.23
N GLY A 80 3.45 -6.16 1.17
CA GLY A 80 4.28 -5.42 0.23
C GLY A 80 5.76 -5.86 0.21
N SER A 81 6.28 -6.34 1.35
CA SER A 81 7.62 -6.92 1.44
C SER A 81 7.78 -8.22 0.65
N ALA A 82 6.69 -8.95 0.40
CA ALA A 82 6.69 -10.14 -0.44
C ALA A 82 7.01 -9.84 -1.90
N PHE A 83 6.96 -8.57 -2.34
CA PHE A 83 7.32 -8.18 -3.69
C PHE A 83 8.83 -7.96 -3.85
N GLY A 84 9.54 -7.55 -2.79
CA GLY A 84 11.01 -7.56 -2.72
C GLY A 84 11.71 -6.92 -3.94
N ARG A 85 12.81 -7.53 -4.41
CA ARG A 85 13.58 -7.11 -5.60
C ARG A 85 13.14 -7.80 -6.91
N LYS A 86 12.19 -8.72 -6.83
CA LYS A 86 11.74 -9.51 -7.98
C LYS A 86 10.54 -8.83 -8.62
N THR A 87 10.43 -8.91 -9.94
CA THR A 87 9.28 -8.35 -10.67
C THR A 87 8.01 -9.13 -10.35
N LEU A 88 6.84 -8.60 -10.74
CA LEU A 88 5.56 -9.28 -10.54
C LEU A 88 5.52 -10.59 -11.36
N GLU A 89 6.09 -10.57 -12.56
CA GLU A 89 6.16 -11.70 -13.48
C GLU A 89 6.99 -12.83 -12.87
N GLU A 90 8.10 -12.50 -12.20
CA GLU A 90 8.97 -13.47 -11.50
C GLU A 90 8.32 -14.11 -10.26
N ARG A 91 7.21 -13.56 -9.76
CA ARG A 91 6.48 -14.06 -8.58
C ARG A 91 5.43 -15.12 -8.94
N GLY A 92 5.14 -15.31 -10.23
CA GLY A 92 4.21 -16.31 -10.74
C GLY A 92 2.79 -16.18 -10.18
N GLY A 93 2.12 -17.33 -9.97
CA GLY A 93 0.70 -17.37 -9.61
C GLY A 93 0.30 -16.69 -8.30
N MET A 94 1.26 -16.40 -7.42
CA MET A 94 1.00 -15.70 -6.14
C MET A 94 0.41 -14.31 -6.37
N VAL A 95 0.87 -13.59 -7.40
CA VAL A 95 0.49 -12.19 -7.65
C VAL A 95 -0.52 -12.03 -8.78
N ARG A 96 -1.09 -13.14 -9.28
CA ARG A 96 -2.02 -13.11 -10.42
C ARG A 96 -3.20 -12.15 -10.24
N ASN A 97 -3.77 -12.09 -9.04
CA ASN A 97 -4.90 -11.21 -8.74
C ASN A 97 -4.44 -9.74 -8.72
N VAL A 98 -3.23 -9.48 -8.24
CA VAL A 98 -2.65 -8.13 -8.21
C VAL A 98 -2.39 -7.63 -9.63
N ILE A 99 -1.80 -8.48 -10.49
CA ILE A 99 -1.58 -8.15 -11.90
C ILE A 99 -2.93 -7.85 -12.58
N LYS A 100 -3.90 -8.77 -12.47
CA LYS A 100 -5.24 -8.58 -13.05
C LYS A 100 -5.90 -7.28 -12.56
N GLY A 101 -5.83 -7.01 -11.25
CA GLY A 101 -6.41 -5.80 -10.67
C GLY A 101 -5.70 -4.52 -11.15
N PHE A 102 -4.38 -4.55 -11.31
CA PHE A 102 -3.63 -3.43 -11.91
C PHE A 102 -3.97 -3.22 -13.38
N ASP A 103 -4.16 -4.29 -14.16
CA ASP A 103 -4.56 -4.18 -15.57
C ASP A 103 -5.95 -3.54 -15.71
N ILE A 104 -6.92 -3.97 -14.90
CA ILE A 104 -8.27 -3.39 -14.86
C ILE A 104 -8.20 -1.91 -14.47
N ALA A 105 -7.46 -1.59 -13.40
CA ALA A 105 -7.30 -0.20 -12.96
C ALA A 105 -6.61 0.67 -14.01
N ALA A 106 -5.58 0.16 -14.69
CA ALA A 106 -4.89 0.88 -15.74
C ALA A 106 -5.84 1.18 -16.92
N ALA A 107 -6.62 0.19 -17.36
CA ALA A 107 -7.59 0.33 -18.44
C ALA A 107 -8.72 1.34 -18.13
N ALA A 108 -9.18 1.40 -16.88
CA ALA A 108 -10.16 2.40 -16.46
C ALA A 108 -9.54 3.82 -16.40
N LEU A 109 -8.34 3.94 -15.83
CA LEU A 109 -7.68 5.24 -15.65
C LEU A 109 -7.27 5.88 -16.98
N THR A 110 -6.95 5.11 -18.03
CA THR A 110 -6.67 5.66 -19.38
C THR A 110 -7.91 6.26 -20.03
N LYS A 111 -9.11 5.77 -19.68
CA LYS A 111 -10.40 6.34 -20.10
C LYS A 111 -10.85 7.51 -19.23
N GLY A 112 -10.08 7.85 -18.20
CA GLY A 112 -10.48 8.85 -17.22
C GLY A 112 -11.59 8.36 -16.29
N GLU A 113 -11.81 7.06 -16.16
CA GLU A 113 -12.80 6.48 -15.24
C GLU A 113 -12.20 6.33 -13.83
N MET A 114 -13.07 6.07 -12.84
CA MET A 114 -12.64 5.66 -11.51
C MET A 114 -12.09 4.24 -11.55
N ILE A 115 -11.23 3.89 -10.58
CA ILE A 115 -10.77 2.52 -10.37
C ILE A 115 -12.00 1.65 -10.04
N PRO A 116 -12.27 0.58 -10.83
CA PRO A 116 -13.40 -0.30 -10.58
C PRO A 116 -13.27 -1.06 -9.26
N GLU A 117 -14.40 -1.38 -8.62
CA GLU A 117 -14.43 -2.16 -7.38
C GLU A 117 -13.77 -3.54 -7.56
N GLU A 118 -13.96 -4.18 -8.71
CA GLU A 118 -13.29 -5.46 -9.03
C GLU A 118 -11.76 -5.35 -8.91
N ALA A 119 -11.17 -4.23 -9.35
CA ALA A 119 -9.73 -4.01 -9.23
C ALA A 119 -9.30 -3.88 -7.76
N ILE A 120 -10.11 -3.19 -6.95
CA ILE A 120 -9.88 -2.99 -5.52
C ILE A 120 -9.93 -4.34 -4.79
N GLU A 121 -10.95 -5.16 -5.04
CA GLU A 121 -11.12 -6.49 -4.45
C GLU A 121 -9.99 -7.45 -4.83
N LEU A 122 -9.59 -7.45 -6.11
CA LEU A 122 -8.52 -8.32 -6.61
C LEU A 122 -7.17 -7.99 -5.98
N VAL A 123 -6.79 -6.70 -5.95
CA VAL A 123 -5.52 -6.26 -5.34
C VAL A 123 -5.56 -6.43 -3.81
N GLY A 124 -6.72 -6.23 -3.20
CA GLY A 124 -6.89 -6.35 -1.75
C GLY A 124 -6.98 -7.78 -1.22
N LYS A 125 -7.01 -8.78 -2.10
CA LYS A 125 -7.15 -10.18 -1.71
C LYS A 125 -5.90 -10.67 -0.97
N LYS A 126 -6.11 -11.25 0.22
CA LYS A 126 -5.03 -11.84 1.02
C LYS A 126 -4.35 -12.96 0.22
N PHE A 127 -3.01 -12.93 0.15
CA PHE A 127 -2.23 -14.00 -0.49
C PHE A 127 -2.31 -15.33 0.25
N MET A 128 -2.52 -15.28 1.56
CA MET A 128 -2.63 -16.47 2.39
C MET A 128 -3.50 -16.22 3.62
N PRO A 129 -4.04 -17.29 4.23
CA PRO A 129 -4.74 -17.19 5.51
C PRO A 129 -3.84 -16.65 6.64
N TYR A 130 -4.45 -15.92 7.57
CA TYR A 130 -3.74 -15.35 8.73
C TYR A 130 -3.04 -16.42 9.59
N SER A 131 -3.70 -17.56 9.81
CA SER A 131 -3.13 -18.66 10.60
C SER A 131 -1.84 -19.22 10.00
N LEU A 132 -1.76 -19.32 8.66
CA LEU A 132 -0.56 -19.76 7.97
C LEU A 132 0.56 -18.74 8.09
N TYR A 133 0.24 -17.45 7.92
CA TYR A 133 1.20 -16.35 8.10
C TYR A 133 1.81 -16.39 9.51
N THR A 134 0.98 -16.46 10.55
CA THR A 134 1.44 -16.49 11.95
C THR A 134 2.32 -17.69 12.26
N LYS A 135 1.97 -18.89 11.75
CA LYS A 135 2.81 -20.08 11.88
C LYS A 135 4.18 -19.89 11.23
N MET A 136 4.22 -19.36 10.00
CA MET A 136 5.48 -19.11 9.29
C MET A 136 6.35 -18.06 9.98
N VAL A 137 5.75 -16.97 10.46
CA VAL A 137 6.47 -15.92 11.20
C VAL A 137 7.07 -16.48 12.49
N ASN A 138 6.31 -17.26 13.27
CA ASN A 138 6.80 -17.90 14.49
C ASN A 138 7.94 -18.88 14.21
N LEU A 139 7.83 -19.68 13.14
CA LEU A 139 8.90 -20.58 12.72
C LEU A 139 10.17 -19.80 12.36
N PHE A 140 10.03 -18.74 11.56
CA PHE A 140 11.17 -17.92 11.13
C PHE A 140 11.87 -17.25 12.32
N TRP A 141 11.10 -16.72 13.28
CA TRP A 141 11.65 -16.16 14.51
C TRP A 141 12.37 -17.20 15.36
N ASN A 142 11.82 -18.41 15.51
CA ASN A 142 12.46 -19.51 16.23
C ASN A 142 13.78 -19.96 15.57
N LEU A 143 13.81 -20.05 14.25
CA LEU A 143 15.03 -20.38 13.49
C LEU A 143 16.09 -19.28 13.65
N ARG A 144 15.67 -18.02 13.59
CA ARG A 144 16.58 -16.88 13.79
C ARG A 144 17.12 -16.84 15.22
N ALA A 145 16.27 -17.07 16.22
CA ALA A 145 16.70 -17.15 17.60
C ALA A 145 17.66 -18.32 17.86
N LYS A 146 17.50 -19.46 17.16
CA LYS A 146 18.50 -20.55 17.18
C LYS A 146 19.86 -20.06 16.72
N LYS A 147 19.90 -19.33 15.60
CA LYS A 147 21.15 -18.86 14.98
C LYS A 147 21.95 -17.94 15.91
N PHE A 148 21.29 -17.20 16.80
CA PHE A 148 21.91 -16.26 17.73
C PHE A 148 21.90 -16.74 19.19
N ASP A 149 21.68 -18.04 19.42
CA ASP A 149 21.56 -18.65 20.76
C ASP A 149 20.59 -17.95 21.73
N ALA A 150 19.58 -17.28 21.16
CA ALA A 150 18.61 -16.47 21.89
C ALA A 150 17.26 -17.19 22.04
N ARG A 151 17.17 -18.50 21.73
CA ARG A 151 15.88 -19.23 21.78
C ARG A 151 15.21 -19.16 23.14
N LYS A 152 15.98 -19.32 24.22
CA LYS A 152 15.48 -19.30 25.60
C LYS A 152 15.01 -17.90 26.00
N LYS A 153 15.52 -16.86 25.33
CA LYS A 153 15.27 -15.44 25.59
C LYS A 153 14.17 -14.82 24.70
N ILE A 154 13.58 -15.60 23.78
CA ILE A 154 12.64 -15.07 22.78
C ILE A 154 11.34 -14.54 23.39
N LYS A 155 11.04 -14.93 24.62
CA LYS A 155 9.87 -14.49 25.39
C LYS A 155 10.22 -13.49 26.48
N ASP A 156 11.48 -13.10 26.62
CA ASP A 156 11.91 -12.14 27.64
C ASP A 156 11.25 -10.79 27.36
N ARG A 157 10.81 -10.12 28.43
CA ARG A 157 10.14 -8.82 28.36
C ARG A 157 11.07 -7.81 29.04
N PRO A 158 12.10 -7.27 28.35
CA PRO A 158 13.19 -6.50 28.99
C PRO A 158 12.76 -5.14 29.56
N TYR A 159 11.51 -4.74 29.36
CA TYR A 159 10.94 -3.48 29.85
C TYR A 159 9.82 -3.70 30.88
N LEU A 160 9.70 -4.92 31.41
CA LEU A 160 8.78 -5.27 32.52
C LEU A 160 9.56 -5.75 33.73
#